data_AF-A0A447JGL3-F1
#
_entry.id   AF-A0A447JGL3-F1
#
_cell.length_a   1.000
_cell.length_b   1.000
_cell.length_c   1.000
_cell.angle_alpha   90.00
_cell.angle_beta   90.00
_cell.angle_gamma   90.00
#
_symmetry.space_group_name_H-M   'P 1'
#
loop_
_entity.id
_entity.type
_entity.pdbx_description
1 polymer ?
#
loop_
_entity_poly.entity_id
_entity_poly.type
_entity_poly.pdbx_seq_one_letter_code
_entity_poly.pdbx_strand_id
1 'polypeptide(L)' 'MRIADVCVTTTEEQRRTEWMVTESLADFLDPNDRSKTVEGYPAPQRAVLIARKP' A
#
# COMPACT_ATOMS: atom_id res chain seq x y z
N MET A 1 4.36 -5.27 23.29
CA MET A 1 3.95 -5.11 21.88
C MET A 1 5.21 -4.77 21.09
N ARG A 2 5.32 -5.23 19.83
CA ARG A 2 6.42 -4.86 18.93
C ARG A 2 5.92 -4.63 17.51
N ILE A 3 6.64 -3.81 16.77
CA ILE A 3 6.48 -3.66 15.32
C ILE A 3 7.29 -4.79 14.67
N ALA A 4 6.63 -5.64 13.91
CA ALA A 4 7.25 -6.77 13.22
C ALA A 4 7.72 -6.38 11.81
N ASP A 5 6.97 -5.53 11.13
CA ASP A 5 7.30 -5.05 9.78
C ASP A 5 6.65 -3.69 9.49
N VAL A 6 7.27 -2.91 8.61
CA VAL A 6 6.70 -1.70 8.00
C VAL A 6 7.17 -1.64 6.54
N CYS A 7 6.24 -1.61 5.60
CA CYS A 7 6.55 -1.62 4.18
C CYS A 7 5.61 -0.70 3.37
N VAL A 8 6.18 -0.04 2.35
CA VAL A 8 5.41 0.70 1.34
C VAL A 8 4.75 -0.32 0.43
N THR A 9 3.44 -0.16 0.18
CA THR A 9 2.75 -1.05 -0.76
C THR A 9 3.20 -0.72 -2.18
N THR A 10 3.75 -1.70 -2.90
CA THR A 10 4.25 -1.51 -4.27
C THR A 10 3.21 -1.93 -5.30
N THR A 11 3.33 -1.43 -6.54
CA THR A 11 2.51 -1.92 -7.65
C THR A 11 2.96 -3.29 -8.16
N GLU A 12 3.99 -3.88 -7.57
CA GLU A 12 4.31 -5.29 -7.81
C GLU A 12 3.49 -6.19 -6.89
N GLU A 13 3.27 -5.75 -5.65
CA GLU A 13 2.42 -6.43 -4.68
C GLU A 13 0.93 -6.27 -5.04
N GLN A 14 0.49 -5.03 -5.30
CA GLN A 14 -0.91 -4.71 -5.59
C GLN A 14 -1.07 -4.16 -7.01
N ARG A 15 -1.68 -4.96 -7.87
CA ARG A 15 -1.87 -4.64 -9.29
C ARG A 15 -3.10 -5.31 -9.87
N ARG A 16 -3.56 -4.80 -11.01
CA ARG A 16 -4.57 -5.47 -11.82
C ARG A 16 -4.02 -6.80 -12.33
N THR A 17 -4.92 -7.77 -12.52
CA THR A 17 -4.62 -9.08 -13.10
C THR A 17 -5.79 -9.49 -13.99
N GLU A 18 -5.66 -10.59 -14.74
CA GLU A 18 -6.78 -11.15 -15.52
C GLU A 18 -8.01 -11.49 -14.66
N TRP A 19 -7.80 -11.72 -13.36
CA TRP A 19 -8.83 -12.10 -12.38
C TRP A 19 -9.41 -10.89 -11.62
N MET A 20 -8.70 -9.76 -11.61
CA MET A 20 -9.10 -8.52 -10.94
C MET A 20 -8.79 -7.35 -11.88
N VAL A 21 -9.82 -6.92 -12.62
CA VAL A 21 -9.67 -6.09 -13.83
C VAL A 21 -10.01 -4.61 -13.61
N THR A 22 -10.63 -4.27 -12.49
CA THR A 22 -10.95 -2.90 -12.09
C THR A 22 -9.70 -2.14 -11.66
N GLU A 23 -9.85 -0.87 -11.30
CA GLU A 23 -8.77 -0.02 -10.76
C GLU A 23 -8.04 -0.67 -9.58
N SER A 24 -6.73 -0.43 -9.50
CA SER A 24 -5.82 -0.95 -8.48
C SER A 24 -4.79 0.12 -8.08
N LEU A 25 -3.76 -0.24 -7.31
CA LEU A 25 -2.87 0.72 -6.66
C LEU A 25 -2.30 1.79 -7.60
N ALA A 26 -1.88 1.42 -8.82
CA ALA A 26 -1.32 2.37 -9.78
C ALA A 26 -2.30 3.50 -10.15
N ASP A 27 -3.61 3.21 -10.17
CA ASP A 27 -4.66 4.16 -10.49
C ASP A 27 -4.92 5.16 -9.34
N PHE A 28 -4.50 4.83 -8.11
CA PHE A 28 -4.73 5.64 -6.91
C PHE A 28 -3.49 6.43 -6.46
N LEU A 29 -2.35 6.26 -7.14
CA LEU A 29 -1.14 7.03 -6.89
C LEU A 29 -1.07 8.27 -7.79
N ASP A 30 -0.36 9.30 -7.34
CA ASP A 30 -0.06 10.44 -8.21
C ASP A 30 0.83 9.95 -9.38
N PRO A 31 0.40 10.18 -10.65
CA PRO A 31 1.11 9.70 -11.83
C PRO A 31 2.50 10.35 -12.01
N ASN A 32 2.73 11.51 -11.40
CA ASN A 32 4.00 12.23 -11.44
C ASN A 32 4.84 12.00 -10.17
N ASP A 33 4.23 11.57 -9.07
CA ASP A 33 4.91 11.32 -7.79
C ASP A 33 4.31 10.13 -7.03
N ARG A 34 4.85 8.93 -7.27
CA ARG A 34 4.37 7.68 -6.66
C ARG A 34 4.57 7.59 -5.15
N SER A 35 5.21 8.58 -4.52
CA SER A 35 5.26 8.71 -3.05
C SER A 35 3.98 9.27 -2.46
N LYS A 36 3.01 9.67 -3.31
CA LYS A 36 1.72 10.21 -2.92
C LYS A 36 0.53 9.49 -3.57
N THR A 37 -0.62 9.62 -2.94
CA THR A 37 -1.92 9.29 -3.54
C THR A 37 -2.35 10.38 -4.52
N VAL A 38 -3.34 10.09 -5.36
CA VAL A 38 -3.90 11.07 -6.31
C VAL A 38 -4.51 12.30 -5.63
N GLU A 39 -4.93 12.18 -4.37
CA GLU A 39 -5.40 13.29 -3.53
C GLU A 39 -4.27 14.10 -2.88
N GLY A 40 -3.01 13.68 -3.05
CA GLY A 40 -1.81 14.36 -2.54
C GLY A 40 -1.34 13.91 -1.15
N TYR A 41 -1.97 12.90 -0.55
CA TYR A 41 -1.52 12.32 0.74
C TYR A 41 -0.31 11.40 0.54
N PRO A 42 0.44 11.05 1.60
CA PRO A 42 1.48 10.02 1.51
C PRO A 42 0.93 8.70 0.97
N ALA A 43 1.69 8.03 0.10
CA ALA A 43 1.31 6.76 -0.50
C ALA A 43 1.07 5.66 0.56
N PRO A 44 0.28 4.61 0.23
CA PRO A 44 -0.07 3.57 1.18
C PRO A 44 1.16 2.85 1.78
N GLN A 45 1.20 2.82 3.10
CA GLN A 45 2.20 2.10 3.89
C GLN A 45 1.49 1.18 4.88
N ARG A 46 1.94 -0.07 4.97
CA ARG A 46 1.38 -1.09 5.86
C ARG A 46 2.38 -1.40 6.97
N ALA A 47 1.85 -1.66 8.16
CA ALA A 47 2.65 -2.07 9.32
C ALA A 47 2.02 -3.31 9.96
N VAL A 48 2.87 -4.24 10.39
CA VAL A 48 2.46 -5.45 11.12
C VAL A 48 2.91 -5.33 12.55
N LEU A 49 1.97 -5.44 13.50
CA LEU A 49 2.25 -5.33 14.93
C LEU A 49 1.89 -6.64 15.64
N ILE A 50 2.75 -7.07 16.56
CA ILE A 50 2.54 -8.28 17.36
C ILE A 50 2.42 -7.88 18.83
N ALA A 51 1.35 -8.34 19.48
CA ALA A 51 1.11 -8.17 20.90
C ALA A 51 0.73 -9.52 21.53
N ARG A 52 0.96 -9.63 22.84
CA ARG A 52 0.57 -10.79 23.64
C ARG A 52 -0.56 -10.34 24.57
N LYS A 53 -1.66 -11.09 24.57
CA LYS A 53 -2.70 -10.97 25.60
C LYS A 53 -2.08 -11.40 26.94
N PRO A 54 -2.21 -10.61 28.02
CA PRO A 54 -1.65 -10.95 29.33
C PRO A 54 -2.16 -12.31 29.81
#